data_AF-A0A2G9ULU6-F1
#
_entry.id   AF-A0A2G9ULU6-F1
#
_cell.length_a   1.000
_cell.length_b   1.000
_cell.length_c   1.000
_cell.angle_alpha   90.00
_cell.angle_beta   90.00
_cell.angle_gamma   90.00
#
_symmetry.space_group_name_H-M   'P 1'
#
loop_
_entity.id
_entity.type
_entity.pdbx_description
1 polymer ?
#
loop_
_entity_poly.entity_id
_entity_poly.type
_entity_poly.pdbx_seq_one_letter_code
_entity_poly.pdbx_strand_id
1 'polypeptide(L)'
;MELSDLVVFDGRLLVGDDRTGLIYEIRDNKVAISVLSAFPWIFVNDGPGNATKGLKLEWLTVKDGHLYAGGLGKEWTTTDGEYVNDNPMWIKVISRKGE
;
A
#
# COMPACT_ATOMS: atom_id res chain seq x y z
N MET A 1 1.82 -9.43 -8.88
CA MET A 1 1.69 -8.01 -8.50
C MET A 1 0.31 -7.59 -8.95
N GLU A 2 -0.58 -7.34 -8.00
CA GLU A 2 -1.89 -6.73 -8.19
C GLU A 2 -1.76 -5.30 -7.66
N LEU A 3 -1.41 -4.38 -8.57
CA LEU A 3 -1.07 -2.99 -8.26
C LEU A 3 -2.34 -2.15 -8.26
N SER A 4 -2.70 -1.55 -7.12
CA SER A 4 -4.03 -0.95 -6.94
C SER A 4 -4.07 0.57 -7.01
N ASP A 5 -2.96 1.26 -6.73
CA ASP A 5 -2.89 2.72 -6.89
C ASP A 5 -1.45 3.22 -7.09
N LEU A 6 -1.30 4.40 -7.70
CA LEU A 6 -0.04 5.02 -8.10
C LEU A 6 0.01 6.48 -7.61
N VAL A 7 1.07 6.86 -6.91
CA VAL A 7 1.21 8.21 -6.35
C VAL A 7 2.64 8.70 -6.44
N VAL A 8 2.82 10.03 -6.54
CA VAL A 8 4.13 10.66 -6.33
C VAL A 8 4.23 11.14 -4.89
N PHE A 9 5.24 10.67 -4.16
CA PHE A 9 5.50 11.06 -2.78
C PHE A 9 7.01 11.23 -2.56
N ASP A 10 7.41 12.37 -1.99
CA ASP A 10 8.82 12.71 -1.73
C ASP A 10 9.73 12.55 -2.97
N GLY A 11 9.22 12.96 -4.14
CA GLY A 11 9.95 12.87 -5.42
C GLY A 11 10.07 11.46 -5.99
N ARG A 12 9.38 10.47 -5.41
CA ARG A 12 9.42 9.06 -5.83
C ARG A 12 8.06 8.66 -6.41
N LEU A 13 8.07 7.84 -7.46
CA LEU A 13 6.86 7.23 -7.99
C LEU A 13 6.60 5.93 -7.22
N LEU A 14 5.50 5.86 -6.49
CA LEU A 14 5.17 4.75 -5.60
C LEU A 14 3.91 4.03 -6.06
N VAL A 15 3.90 2.71 -5.93
CA VAL A 15 2.75 1.85 -6.25
C VAL A 15 2.51 0.83 -5.13
N GLY A 16 1.24 0.63 -4.76
CA GLY A 16 0.87 -0.35 -3.74
C GLY A 16 0.38 -1.68 -4.34
N ASP A 17 0.84 -2.81 -3.79
CA ASP A 17 0.35 -4.16 -4.13
C ASP A 17 -0.65 -4.67 -3.09
N ASP A 18 -1.87 -5.01 -3.51
CA ASP A 18 -2.97 -5.33 -2.58
C ASP A 18 -2.95 -6.77 -2.04
N ARG A 19 -2.07 -7.61 -2.58
CA ARG A 19 -1.88 -9.00 -2.13
C ARG A 19 -0.86 -9.09 -1.02
N THR A 20 0.26 -8.39 -1.19
CA THR A 20 1.37 -8.43 -0.24
C THR A 20 1.31 -7.29 0.76
N GLY A 21 0.67 -6.16 0.46
CA GLY A 21 0.79 -4.94 1.26
C GLY A 21 2.16 -4.26 1.12
N LEU A 22 2.94 -4.60 0.08
CA LEU A 22 4.17 -3.87 -0.24
C LEU A 22 3.85 -2.61 -1.03
N ILE A 23 4.51 -1.52 -0.63
CA ILE A 23 4.63 -0.31 -1.43
C ILE A 23 5.99 -0.35 -2.11
N TYR A 24 5.97 -0.27 -3.44
CA TYR A 24 7.16 -0.29 -4.28
C TYR A 24 7.47 1.13 -4.78
N GLU A 25 8.75 1.43 -4.90
CA GLU A 25 9.24 2.55 -5.71
C GLU A 25 9.47 2.07 -7.14
N ILE A 26 8.81 2.72 -8.09
CA ILE A 26 9.03 2.52 -9.51
C ILE A 26 10.10 3.52 -9.97
N ARG A 27 11.23 2.99 -10.42
CA ARG A 27 12.31 3.80 -10.98
C ARG A 27 13.09 3.06 -12.04
N ASP A 28 13.83 3.82 -12.83
CA ASP A 28 14.65 3.30 -13.91
C ASP A 28 15.72 2.34 -13.39
N ASN A 29 15.84 1.18 -14.04
CA ASN A 29 16.90 0.23 -13.75
C ASN A 29 18.02 0.39 -14.80
N LYS A 30 19.00 1.24 -14.46
CA LYS A 30 20.14 1.61 -15.32
C LYS A 30 21.03 0.43 -15.77
N VAL A 31 20.80 -0.77 -15.25
CA VAL A 31 21.54 -2.00 -15.60
C VAL A 31 20.95 -2.70 -16.84
N ALA A 32 19.68 -2.46 -17.15
CA ALA A 32 19.02 -2.97 -18.35
C ALA A 32 18.65 -1.80 -19.29
N ILE A 33 18.56 -2.06 -20.59
CA ILE A 33 18.10 -1.06 -21.57
C ILE A 33 16.67 -0.64 -21.18
N SER A 34 16.56 0.52 -20.52
CA SER A 34 15.33 1.25 -20.16
C SER A 34 14.15 0.34 -19.81
N VAL A 35 14.19 -0.27 -18.63
CA VAL A 35 13.05 -0.96 -18.03
C VAL A 35 12.83 -0.37 -16.64
N LEU A 36 11.65 0.22 -16.42
CA LEU A 36 11.23 0.61 -15.07
C LEU A 36 11.15 -0.65 -14.21
N SER A 37 11.72 -0.60 -13.00
CA SER A 37 11.71 -1.71 -12.04
C SER A 37 11.03 -1.29 -10.75
N ALA A 38 10.35 -2.23 -10.11
CA ALA A 38 9.70 -2.06 -8.82
C ALA A 38 10.64 -2.48 -7.69
N PHE A 39 11.07 -1.53 -6.86
CA PHE A 39 11.92 -1.78 -5.70
C PHE A 39 11.06 -1.73 -4.43
N PRO A 40 11.02 -2.79 -3.61
CA PRO A 40 10.23 -2.79 -2.38
C PRO A 40 10.76 -1.69 -1.43
N TRP A 41 9.85 -0.90 -0.87
CA TRP A 41 10.20 0.16 0.07
C TRP A 41 9.67 -0.13 1.47
N ILE A 42 8.35 -0.31 1.61
CA ILE A 42 7.69 -0.52 2.91
C ILE A 42 6.68 -1.66 2.78
N PHE A 43 6.55 -2.44 3.85
CA PHE A 43 5.48 -3.41 4.04
C PHE A 43 4.46 -2.85 5.03
N VAL A 44 3.17 -2.86 4.67
CA VAL A 44 2.09 -2.45 5.56
C VAL A 44 1.23 -3.64 5.98
N ASN A 45 1.26 -3.97 7.27
CA ASN A 45 0.42 -5.00 7.87
C ASN A 45 -1.05 -4.57 7.89
N ASP A 46 -1.97 -5.54 7.78
CA ASP A 46 -3.41 -5.30 7.81
C ASP A 46 -3.91 -4.75 9.17
N GLY A 47 -5.12 -4.16 9.17
CA GLY A 47 -5.79 -3.67 10.37
C GLY A 47 -4.99 -2.62 11.16
N PRO A 48 -4.94 -2.66 12.51
CA PRO A 48 -4.12 -1.73 13.29
C PRO A 48 -2.61 -2.03 13.24
N GLY A 49 -2.17 -3.01 12.45
CA GLY A 49 -0.75 -3.37 12.30
C GLY A 49 -0.31 -4.60 13.09
N ASN A 50 -1.21 -5.26 13.81
CA ASN A 50 -0.96 -6.50 14.56
C ASN A 50 -1.36 -7.77 13.78
N ALA A 51 -1.64 -7.66 12.48
CA ALA A 51 -1.97 -8.78 11.61
C ALA A 51 -0.74 -9.39 10.94
N THR A 52 -0.75 -10.69 10.70
CA THR A 52 0.32 -11.39 9.98
C THR A 52 0.26 -11.23 8.46
N LYS A 53 -0.91 -10.85 7.92
CA LYS A 53 -1.10 -10.55 6.49
C LYS A 53 -0.88 -9.07 6.18
N GLY A 54 -0.54 -8.78 4.93
CA GLY A 54 -0.49 -7.42 4.40
C GLY A 54 -1.87 -6.79 4.28
N LEU A 55 -1.90 -5.46 4.35
CA LEU A 55 -3.10 -4.67 4.05
C LEU A 55 -3.52 -4.93 2.60
N LYS A 56 -4.81 -5.18 2.38
CA LYS A 56 -5.39 -5.11 1.03
C LYS A 56 -5.51 -3.63 0.64
N LEU A 57 -4.42 -3.10 0.12
CA LEU A 57 -4.25 -1.69 -0.22
C LEU A 57 -5.03 -1.36 -1.49
N GLU A 58 -5.94 -0.40 -1.41
CA GLU A 58 -6.81 0.00 -2.53
C GLU A 58 -6.54 1.42 -3.00
N TRP A 59 -6.03 2.29 -2.13
CA TRP A 59 -5.75 3.68 -2.48
C TRP A 59 -4.53 4.25 -1.75
N LEU A 60 -3.91 5.24 -2.41
CA LEU A 60 -2.81 6.05 -1.90
C LEU A 60 -3.15 7.53 -2.04
N THR A 61 -2.85 8.34 -1.03
CA THR A 61 -2.92 9.80 -1.15
C THR A 61 -1.85 10.49 -0.33
N VAL A 62 -1.59 11.76 -0.59
CA VAL A 62 -0.58 12.55 0.12
C VAL A 62 -1.26 13.72 0.80
N LYS A 63 -1.00 13.87 2.09
CA LYS A 63 -1.49 15.00 2.88
C LYS A 63 -0.45 15.38 3.93
N ASP A 64 -0.21 16.67 4.10
CA ASP A 64 0.68 17.23 5.13
C ASP A 64 2.05 16.53 5.23
N GLY A 65 2.65 16.21 4.08
CA GLY A 65 3.96 15.57 4.00
C GLY A 65 4.00 14.08 4.37
N HIS A 66 2.84 13.42 4.47
CA HIS A 66 2.71 11.99 4.72
C HIS A 66 2.01 11.29 3.57
N LEU A 67 2.38 10.04 3.35
CA LEU A 67 1.68 9.12 2.46
C LEU A 67 0.61 8.38 3.28
N TYR A 68 -0.61 8.35 2.78
CA TYR A 68 -1.72 7.63 3.35
C TYR A 68 -2.01 6.43 2.46
N ALA A 69 -2.02 5.24 3.05
CA ALA A 69 -2.41 4.01 2.38
C ALA A 69 -3.64 3.42 3.06
N GLY A 70 -4.72 3.23 2.33
CA GLY A 70 -5.94 2.64 2.87
C GLY A 70 -6.47 1.48 2.05
N GLY A 71 -7.33 0.69 2.69
CA GLY A 71 -8.03 -0.42 2.06
C GLY A 71 -9.42 -0.07 1.59
N LEU A 72 -10.30 -1.07 1.57
CA LEU A 72 -11.67 -0.99 1.04
C LEU A 72 -12.57 0.03 1.73
N GLY A 73 -12.30 0.42 2.98
CA GLY A 73 -13.12 1.40 3.70
C GLY A 73 -14.47 0.86 4.19
N LYS A 74 -14.59 -0.47 4.35
CA LYS A 74 -15.75 -1.15 4.96
C LYS A 74 -15.30 -2.35 5.79
N GLU A 75 -16.24 -2.91 6.56
CA GLU A 75 -16.07 -4.20 7.23
C GLU A 75 -15.63 -5.28 6.24
N TRP A 76 -14.69 -6.12 6.66
CA TRP A 76 -14.42 -7.38 5.98
C TRP A 76 -15.54 -8.36 6.31
N THR A 77 -16.14 -8.93 5.29
CA THR A 77 -17.25 -9.87 5.40
C THR A 77 -16.91 -11.19 4.72
N THR A 78 -17.64 -12.25 5.06
CA THR A 78 -17.70 -13.46 4.23
C THR A 78 -18.32 -13.13 2.87
N THR A 79 -18.33 -14.10 1.96
CA THR A 79 -19.00 -13.95 0.65
C THR A 79 -20.52 -13.76 0.77
N ASP A 80 -21.11 -14.20 1.89
CA ASP A 80 -22.54 -14.05 2.17
C ASP A 80 -22.87 -12.74 2.91
N GLY A 81 -21.85 -11.91 3.21
CA GLY A 81 -22.02 -10.62 3.86
C GLY A 81 -21.93 -10.64 5.40
N GLU A 82 -21.61 -11.78 6.00
CA GLU A 82 -21.45 -11.89 7.46
C GLU A 82 -20.16 -11.20 7.92
N TYR A 83 -20.24 -10.42 8.99
CA TYR A 83 -19.10 -9.67 9.56
C TYR A 83 -17.94 -10.59 9.97
N VAL A 84 -16.70 -10.14 9.74
CA VAL A 84 -15.48 -10.82 10.17
C VAL A 84 -14.54 -9.90 10.95
N ASN A 85 -14.22 -8.71 10.44
CA ASN A 85 -13.37 -7.71 11.12
C ASN A 85 -13.43 -6.33 10.44
N ASP A 86 -12.89 -5.31 11.11
CA ASP A 86 -12.80 -3.93 10.60
C ASP A 86 -11.48 -3.61 9.88
N ASN A 87 -10.62 -4.59 9.62
CA ASN A 87 -9.26 -4.33 9.16
C ASN A 87 -9.16 -3.44 7.90
N PRO A 88 -10.01 -3.61 6.86
CA PRO A 88 -9.92 -2.79 5.64
C PRO A 88 -10.30 -1.32 5.85
N MET A 89 -10.81 -0.94 7.03
CA MET A 89 -11.11 0.44 7.40
C MET A 89 -9.93 1.17 8.02
N TRP A 90 -8.84 0.47 8.35
CA TRP A 90 -7.63 1.10 8.86
C TRP A 90 -6.84 1.77 7.75
N ILE A 91 -6.26 2.93 8.09
CA ILE A 91 -5.39 3.71 7.21
C ILE A 91 -4.00 3.76 7.81
N LYS A 92 -2.99 3.54 6.98
CA LYS A 92 -1.58 3.70 7.35
C LYS A 92 -1.13 5.09 6.97
N VAL A 93 -0.55 5.79 7.94
CA VAL A 93 0.06 7.11 7.73
C VAL A 93 1.56 6.90 7.80
N ILE A 94 2.22 7.20 6.69
CA ILE A 94 3.61 6.82 6.45
C ILE A 94 4.41 8.10 6.24
N SER A 95 5.43 8.28 7.06
CA SER A 95 6.37 9.40 6.91
C SER A 95 7.26 9.22 5.68
N ARG A 96 7.98 10.28 5.29
CA ARG A 96 8.99 10.20 4.21
C ARG A 96 10.10 9.17 4.50
N LYS A 97 10.35 8.88 5.77
CA LYS A 97 11.34 7.90 6.23
C LYS A 97 10.78 6.48 6.32
N GLY A 98 9.46 6.33 6.23
CA GLY A 98 8.79 5.05 6.28
C GLY A 98 8.38 4.56 7.67
N GLU A 99 8.56 5.40 8.70
CA GLU A 99 7.89 5.26 10.00
C GLU A 99 6.38 5.40 9.85
#